data_AF-A0A3C1DAH1-F1
#
_entry.id   AF-A0A3C1DAH1-F1
#
_cell.length_a   1.000
_cell.length_b   1.000
_cell.length_c   1.000
_cell.angle_alpha   90.00
_cell.angle_beta   90.00
_cell.angle_gamma   90.00
#
_symmetry.space_group_name_H-M   'P 1'
#
loop_
_entity.id
_entity.type
_entity.pdbx_description
1 polymer ?
#
loop_
_entity_poly.entity_id
_entity_poly.type
_entity_poly.pdbx_seq_one_letter_code
_entity_poly.pdbx_strand_id
1 'polypeptide(L)'
;MAKTLVAYFSASGTTAKVANDLAEATGADLFEIAPEEPYTRADLNWQDKRSRTTIEMNDESCRPAIAGKVSDMAAYDTVFVGFPVWWYV
;
A
#
# COMPACT_ATOMS: atom_id res chain seq x y z
N MET A 1 14.79 22.27 3.97
CA MET A 1 15.30 20.90 4.21
C MET A 1 14.45 19.96 3.38
N ALA A 2 15.05 18.94 2.76
CA ALA A 2 14.29 17.99 1.96
C ALA A 2 13.38 17.14 2.87
N LYS A 3 12.12 16.96 2.48
CA LYS A 3 11.14 16.20 3.25
C LYS A 3 10.81 14.89 2.53
N THR A 4 10.79 13.80 3.31
CA THR A 4 10.56 12.45 2.80
C THR A 4 9.26 11.88 3.34
N LEU A 5 8.52 11.18 2.48
CA LEU A 5 7.36 10.38 2.84
C LEU A 5 7.63 8.90 2.54
N VAL A 6 7.26 8.03 3.47
CA VAL A 6 7.13 6.60 3.21
C VAL A 6 5.63 6.27 3.17
N ALA A 7 5.10 6.08 1.96
CA ALA A 7 3.74 5.61 1.73
C ALA A 7 3.75 4.09 1.55
N TYR A 8 2.83 3.36 2.19
CA TYR A 8 2.80 1.90 2.06
C TYR A 8 1.39 1.30 2.07
N PHE A 9 1.21 0.21 1.33
CA PHE A 9 0.06 -0.68 1.46
C PHE A 9 0.51 -2.02 2.07
N SER A 10 -0.29 -2.59 2.97
CA SER A 10 0.06 -3.84 3.66
C SER A 10 -1.19 -4.62 4.10
N ALA A 11 -1.51 -5.71 3.41
CA ALA A 11 -2.68 -6.53 3.75
C ALA A 11 -2.48 -7.43 4.99
N SER A 12 -1.25 -7.92 5.23
CA SER A 12 -0.93 -8.88 6.31
C SER A 12 0.09 -8.36 7.34
N GLY A 13 0.56 -7.12 7.18
CA GLY A 13 1.49 -6.46 8.11
C GLY A 13 2.97 -6.56 7.76
N THR A 14 3.39 -7.41 6.82
CA THR A 14 4.82 -7.56 6.47
C THR A 14 5.41 -6.28 5.90
N THR A 15 4.74 -5.66 4.93
CA THR A 15 5.19 -4.39 4.33
C THR A 15 5.10 -3.25 5.34
N ALA A 16 4.07 -3.24 6.20
CA ALA A 16 3.92 -2.24 7.25
C ALA A 16 5.14 -2.21 8.18
N LYS A 17 5.63 -3.38 8.60
CA LYS A 17 6.83 -3.48 9.45
C LYS A 17 8.03 -2.81 8.78
N VAL A 18 8.32 -3.17 7.53
CA VAL A 18 9.46 -2.61 6.79
C VAL A 18 9.31 -1.11 6.52
N ALA A 19 8.09 -0.64 6.27
CA ALA A 19 7.82 0.78 6.08
C ALA A 19 8.07 1.59 7.36
N ASN A 20 7.70 1.05 8.53
CA ASN A 20 8.02 1.66 9.83
C ASN A 20 9.54 1.71 10.05
N ASP A 21 10.25 0.59 9.83
CA ASP A 21 11.71 0.53 9.97
C ASP A 21 12.41 1.56 9.04
N LEU A 22 11.92 1.72 7.81
CA LEU A 22 12.44 2.70 6.85
C LEU A 22 12.16 4.15 7.28
N ALA A 23 10.95 4.44 7.74
CA ALA A 23 10.58 5.78 8.20
C ALA A 23 11.42 6.19 9.42
N GLU A 24 11.63 5.28 10.37
CA GLU A 24 12.49 5.52 11.53
C GLU A 24 13.94 5.77 11.11
N ALA A 25 14.49 4.94 10.22
CA ALA A 25 15.87 5.08 9.75
C ALA A 25 16.13 6.37 8.95
N THR A 26 15.11 6.93 8.31
CA THR A 26 15.22 8.11 7.44
C THR A 26 14.68 9.39 8.08
N GLY A 27 14.02 9.30 9.24
CA GLY A 27 13.27 10.40 9.84
C GLY A 27 12.13 10.90 8.95
N ALA A 28 11.56 10.01 8.12
CA ALA A 28 10.49 10.34 7.19
C ALA A 28 9.11 10.29 7.84
N ASP A 29 8.15 11.02 7.26
CA ASP A 29 6.75 10.84 7.61
C ASP A 29 6.26 9.49 7.07
N LEU A 30 5.28 8.90 7.75
CA LEU A 30 4.69 7.61 7.38
C LEU A 30 3.22 7.79 7.00
N PHE A 31 2.82 7.20 5.88
CA PHE A 31 1.44 7.18 5.42
C PHE A 31 1.02 5.76 5.03
N GLU A 32 -0.02 5.25 5.69
CA GLU A 32 -0.65 4.00 5.28
C GLU A 32 -1.68 4.27 4.18
N ILE A 33 -1.51 3.59 3.05
CA ILE A 33 -2.47 3.52 1.95
C ILE A 33 -3.54 2.51 2.36
N ALA A 34 -4.37 2.89 3.32
CA ALA A 34 -5.44 2.04 3.83
C ALA A 34 -6.57 1.93 2.78
N PRO A 35 -6.97 0.71 2.37
CA PRO A 35 -8.12 0.55 1.50
C PRO A 35 -9.40 0.98 2.22
N GLU A 36 -10.36 1.56 1.49
CA GLU A 36 -11.67 1.91 2.04
C GLU A 36 -12.42 0.66 2.54
N GLU A 37 -12.28 -0.45 1.82
CA GLU A 37 -12.74 -1.77 2.23
C GLU A 37 -11.54 -2.67 2.56
N PRO A 38 -11.30 -3.01 3.85
CA PRO A 38 -10.18 -3.85 4.27
C PRO A 38 -10.18 -5.24 3.62
N TYR A 39 -9.00 -5.71 3.21
CA TYR A 39 -8.85 -7.06 2.64
C TYR A 39 -9.05 -8.14 3.70
N THR A 40 -9.98 -9.05 3.44
CA THR A 40 -10.19 -10.22 4.28
C THR A 40 -9.26 -11.37 3.88
N ARG A 41 -9.19 -12.41 4.72
CA ARG A 41 -8.45 -13.63 4.39
C ARG A 41 -9.00 -14.34 3.15
N ALA A 42 -10.30 -14.21 2.87
CA ALA A 42 -10.91 -14.78 1.67
C ALA A 42 -10.50 -14.01 0.41
N ASP A 43 -10.41 -12.68 0.52
CA ASP A 43 -9.98 -11.80 -0.57
C ASP A 43 -8.53 -12.07 -1.01
N LEU A 44 -7.67 -12.37 -0.05
CA LEU A 44 -6.25 -12.68 -0.27
C LEU A 44 -5.99 -14.13 -0.71
N ASN A 45 -7.04 -14.93 -0.91
CA ASN A 45 -6.88 -16.31 -1.35
C ASN A 45 -6.50 -16.37 -2.83
N TRP A 46 -5.20 -16.38 -3.11
CA TRP A 46 -4.65 -16.45 -4.47
C TRP A 46 -4.95 -17.76 -5.20
N GLN A 47 -5.37 -18.83 -4.51
CA GLN A 47 -5.78 -20.08 -5.18
C GLN A 47 -7.22 -20.03 -5.68
N ASP A 48 -8.03 -19.08 -5.19
CA ASP A 48 -9.39 -18.88 -5.64
C ASP A 48 -9.42 -17.84 -6.76
N LYS A 49 -9.85 -18.28 -7.96
CA LYS A 49 -9.99 -17.41 -9.12
C LYS A 49 -11.08 -16.34 -8.98
N ARG A 50 -11.92 -16.46 -7.96
CA ARG A 50 -13.00 -15.52 -7.63
C ARG A 50 -12.68 -14.66 -6.42
N SER A 51 -11.51 -14.83 -5.79
CA SER A 51 -11.11 -13.93 -4.71
C SER A 51 -10.93 -12.53 -5.26
N ARG A 52 -11.20 -11.54 -4.41
CA ARG A 52 -11.08 -10.12 -4.77
C ARG A 52 -9.70 -9.81 -5.36
N THR A 53 -8.62 -10.26 -4.74
CA THR A 53 -7.26 -10.00 -5.27
C THR A 53 -7.01 -10.64 -6.64
N THR A 54 -7.54 -11.85 -6.90
CA THR A 54 -7.40 -12.45 -8.23
C THR A 54 -8.20 -11.67 -9.29
N ILE A 55 -9.39 -11.18 -8.95
CA ILE A 55 -10.21 -10.38 -9.86
C ILE A 55 -9.53 -9.03 -10.14
N GLU A 56 -9.11 -8.31 -9.09
CA GLU A 56 -8.45 -7.01 -9.21
C GLU A 56 -7.16 -7.10 -10.03
N MET A 57 -6.33 -8.12 -9.80
CA MET A 57 -5.04 -8.26 -10.50
C MET A 57 -5.18 -8.75 -11.95
N ASN A 58 -6.32 -9.31 -12.34
CA ASN A 58 -6.60 -9.63 -13.76
C ASN A 58 -7.19 -8.45 -14.54
N ASP A 59 -7.55 -7.34 -13.85
CA ASP A 59 -8.10 -6.14 -14.46
C ASP A 59 -7.15 -4.94 -14.25
N GLU A 60 -6.36 -4.61 -15.27
CA GLU A 60 -5.41 -3.48 -15.22
C GLU A 60 -6.09 -2.11 -14.96
N SER A 61 -7.39 -2.00 -15.20
CA SER A 61 -8.16 -0.79 -14.94
C SER A 61 -8.65 -0.69 -13.49
N CYS A 62 -8.51 -1.76 -12.71
CA CYS A 62 -8.99 -1.81 -11.34
C CYS A 62 -8.27 -0.78 -10.46
N ARG A 63 -9.05 0.05 -9.74
CA ARG A 63 -8.55 1.06 -8.80
C ARG A 63 -9.34 0.97 -7.49
N PRO A 64 -8.95 0.10 -6.55
CA PRO A 64 -9.59 0.01 -5.23
C PRO A 64 -9.55 1.37 -4.52
N ALA A 65 -10.67 1.75 -3.89
CA ALA A 65 -10.76 3.02 -3.17
C ALA A 65 -9.86 3.03 -1.92
N ILE A 66 -9.32 4.21 -1.61
CA ILE A 66 -8.41 4.44 -0.49
C ILE A 66 -9.15 5.29 0.54
N ALA A 67 -9.09 4.91 1.82
CA ALA A 67 -9.84 5.54 2.90
C ALA A 67 -9.35 6.97 3.25
N GLY A 68 -8.25 7.41 2.66
CA GLY A 68 -7.62 8.69 2.98
C GLY A 68 -6.71 9.19 1.88
N LYS A 69 -6.19 10.40 2.10
CA LYS A 69 -5.21 11.05 1.24
C LYS A 69 -4.18 11.79 2.08
N VAL A 70 -2.99 11.94 1.54
CA VAL A 70 -2.00 12.84 2.12
C VAL A 70 -2.47 14.28 1.88
N SER A 71 -2.58 15.07 2.94
CA SER A 71 -3.17 16.42 2.90
C SER A 71 -2.37 17.41 2.05
N ASP A 72 -1.05 17.32 2.07
CA ASP A 72 -0.14 18.19 1.31
C ASP A 72 0.99 17.37 0.68
N MET A 73 0.71 16.82 -0.50
CA MET A 73 1.71 16.07 -1.26
C MET A 73 2.83 16.96 -1.81
N ALA A 74 2.59 18.26 -1.99
CA ALA A 74 3.59 19.19 -2.54
C ALA A 74 4.72 19.49 -1.55
N ALA A 75 4.51 19.20 -0.26
CA ALA A 75 5.53 19.37 0.78
C ALA A 75 6.65 18.32 0.77
N TYR A 76 6.55 17.25 -0.02
CA TYR A 76 7.52 16.15 -0.04
C TYR A 76 8.37 16.17 -1.31
N ASP A 77 9.69 16.11 -1.14
CA ASP A 77 10.66 16.02 -2.22
C ASP A 77 10.91 14.58 -2.65
N THR A 78 10.77 13.63 -1.72
CA THR A 78 10.99 12.20 -1.96
C THR A 78 9.85 11.40 -1.38
N VAL A 79 9.34 10.45 -2.17
CA VAL A 79 8.29 9.53 -1.76
C VAL A 79 8.73 8.09 -2.03
N PHE A 80 8.86 7.30 -0.98
CA PHE A 80 8.94 5.85 -1.08
C PHE A 80 7.53 5.26 -1.14
N VAL A 81 7.32 4.29 -2.03
CA VAL A 81 6.03 3.58 -2.16
C VAL A 81 6.27 2.09 -1.95
N GLY A 82 5.79 1.58 -0.81
CA GLY A 82 5.93 0.17 -0.43
C GLY A 82 4.64 -0.62 -0.65
N PHE A 83 4.75 -1.83 -1.19
CA PHE A 83 3.61 -2.71 -1.42
C PHE A 83 4.04 -4.19 -1.38
N PRO A 84 3.16 -5.12 -0.99
CA PRO A 84 3.39 -6.54 -1.19
C PRO A 84 3.42 -6.84 -2.70
N VAL A 85 4.25 -7.79 -3.10
CA VAL A 85 4.25 -8.25 -4.49
C VAL A 85 3.06 -9.19 -4.72
N TRP A 86 2.15 -8.79 -5.60
CA TRP A 86 0.99 -9.57 -6.00
C TRP A 86 1.11 -9.93 -7.48
N TRP A 87 1.10 -11.23 -7.78
CA TRP A 87 0.91 -11.86 -9.09
C TRP A 87 1.88 -11.57 -10.24
N TYR A 88 2.80 -10.58 -10.16
CA TYR A 88 3.80 -10.26 -11.21
C TYR A 88 3.24 -10.09 -12.63
N VAL A 89 1.93 -9.85 -12.74
CA VAL A 89 1.22 -9.64 -14.01
C VAL A 89 1.72 -8.39 -14.70
#